data_AF-A0A5D0J6P4-F1
#
_entry.id   AF-A0A5D0J6P4-F1
#
_cell.length_a   1.000
_cell.length_b   1.000
_cell.length_c   1.000
_cell.angle_alpha   90.00
_cell.angle_beta   90.00
_cell.angle_gamma   90.00
#
_symmetry.space_group_name_H-M   'P 1'
#
loop_
_entity.id
_entity.type
_entity.pdbx_description
1 polymer ?
#
loop_
_entity_poly.entity_id
_entity_poly.type
_entity_poly.pdbx_seq_one_letter_code
_entity_poly.pdbx_strand_id
1 'polypeptide(L)'
;DPTDYEIMDKGDYLDQNFFKGDVIKPEGKEFLNQIATFRDGVSEILKDEKGMQDIVKDVQKNFSTDQVINRDNRPVDWLDYHYKGFPLVASLTKMTQLQADIKTTESQVLSAMLQGTLSSEVSMTNYTTLMETSKSAYFNGEQFDGQIVLGRKDASTKPSRVELTLDGRKLTENQYSIEDGKVKLKIG
;
A
#
# COMPACT_ATOMS: atom_id res chain seq x y z
N ASP A 1 -2.23 40.40 -3.09
CA ASP A 1 -1.92 39.46 -4.18
C ASP A 1 -1.18 38.28 -3.56
N PRO A 2 -1.55 37.01 -3.82
CA PRO A 2 -0.87 35.82 -3.28
C PRO A 2 0.59 35.65 -3.74
N THR A 3 1.14 36.59 -4.51
CA THR A 3 2.52 36.55 -5.03
C THR A 3 3.41 37.70 -4.52
N ASP A 4 2.90 38.54 -3.62
CA ASP A 4 3.61 39.71 -3.11
C ASP A 4 4.47 39.38 -1.87
N TYR A 5 5.72 39.00 -2.11
CA TYR A 5 6.68 38.58 -1.09
C TYR A 5 6.94 39.64 0.00
N GLU A 6 6.77 40.94 -0.30
CA GLU A 6 6.97 42.02 0.67
C GLU A 6 5.86 42.07 1.74
N ILE A 7 4.66 41.57 1.44
CA ILE A 7 3.55 41.45 2.39
C ILE A 7 3.63 40.11 3.15
N MET A 8 4.29 39.10 2.58
CA MET A 8 4.49 37.78 3.19
C MET A 8 5.52 37.74 4.33
N ASP A 9 6.28 38.81 4.54
CA ASP A 9 7.22 38.91 5.65
C ASP A 9 6.50 39.12 7.00
N LYS A 10 5.19 39.40 6.97
CA LYS A 10 4.36 39.55 8.18
C LYS A 10 3.78 38.21 8.62
N GLY A 11 3.86 37.92 9.92
CA GLY A 11 3.23 36.73 10.54
C GLY A 11 1.74 36.89 10.86
N ASP A 12 1.22 38.11 10.74
CA ASP A 12 -0.13 38.48 11.18
C ASP A 12 -1.24 37.65 10.53
N TYR A 13 -1.04 37.16 9.29
CA TYR A 13 -2.09 36.45 8.57
C TYR A 13 -2.47 35.13 9.25
N LEU A 14 -1.51 34.25 9.52
CA LEU A 14 -1.80 32.98 10.18
C LEU A 14 -2.07 33.18 11.68
N ASP A 15 -1.44 34.17 12.29
CA ASP A 15 -1.73 34.54 13.69
C ASP A 15 -3.21 34.91 13.87
N GLN A 16 -3.78 35.71 12.96
CA GLN A 16 -5.21 36.08 12.99
C GLN A 16 -6.15 34.92 12.63
N ASN A 17 -5.70 34.01 11.77
CA ASN A 17 -6.53 32.91 11.29
C ASN A 17 -6.56 31.74 12.29
N PHE A 18 -5.41 31.31 12.80
CA PHE A 18 -5.28 30.15 13.68
C PHE A 18 -5.36 30.50 15.16
N PHE A 19 -5.11 31.75 15.57
CA PHE A 19 -5.03 32.11 16.98
C PHE A 19 -5.92 33.30 17.36
N LYS A 20 -6.37 33.31 18.61
CA LYS A 20 -7.03 34.43 19.27
C LYS A 20 -6.31 34.67 20.60
N GLY A 21 -5.26 35.48 20.57
CA GLY A 21 -4.30 35.56 21.68
C GLY A 21 -3.59 34.22 21.84
N ASP A 22 -3.69 33.61 23.02
CA ASP A 22 -3.09 32.30 23.31
C ASP A 22 -4.02 31.10 23.06
N VAL A 23 -5.22 31.33 22.51
CA VAL A 23 -6.18 30.26 22.24
C VAL A 23 -6.22 29.93 20.75
N ILE A 24 -6.13 28.64 20.41
CA ILE A 24 -6.30 28.13 19.05
C ILE A 24 -7.77 28.28 18.62
N LYS A 25 -7.99 28.96 17.49
CA LYS A 25 -9.29 29.16 16.86
C LYS A 25 -9.80 27.87 16.20
N PRO A 26 -11.10 27.79 15.85
CA PRO A 26 -11.66 26.64 15.14
C PRO A 26 -10.87 26.23 13.89
N GLU A 27 -10.35 27.19 13.14
CA GLU A 27 -9.58 26.94 11.92
C GLU A 27 -8.24 26.25 12.20
N GLY A 28 -7.55 26.62 13.27
CA GLY A 28 -6.30 25.96 13.70
C GLY A 28 -6.55 24.54 14.23
N LYS A 29 -7.68 24.34 14.94
CA LYS A 29 -8.10 23.01 15.38
C LYS A 29 -8.46 22.10 14.20
N GLU A 30 -9.15 22.65 13.21
CA GLU A 30 -9.48 21.94 11.98
C GLU A 30 -8.21 21.52 11.24
N PHE A 31 -7.23 22.42 11.13
CA PHE A 31 -5.94 22.09 10.50
C PHE A 31 -5.22 20.92 11.20
N LEU A 32 -5.14 20.96 12.54
CA LEU A 32 -4.57 19.85 13.33
C LEU A 32 -5.38 18.56 13.16
N ASN A 33 -6.70 18.66 13.12
CA ASN A 33 -7.59 17.52 12.93
C ASN A 33 -7.42 16.87 11.55
N GLN A 34 -7.19 17.65 10.50
CA GLN A 34 -6.92 17.14 9.16
C GLN A 34 -5.58 16.38 9.11
N ILE A 35 -4.54 16.89 9.78
CA ILE A 35 -3.24 16.21 9.90
C ILE A 35 -3.41 14.88 10.66
N ALA A 36 -4.12 14.89 11.79
CA ALA A 36 -4.39 13.69 12.57
C ALA A 36 -5.23 12.66 11.78
N THR A 37 -6.26 13.12 11.08
CA THR A 37 -7.12 12.27 10.24
C THR A 37 -6.31 11.59 9.13
N PHE A 38 -5.39 12.31 8.49
CA PHE A 38 -4.49 11.73 7.51
C PHE A 38 -3.56 10.69 8.15
N ARG A 39 -2.85 11.07 9.23
CA ARG A 39 -1.90 10.19 9.94
C ARG A 39 -2.57 8.90 10.40
N ASP A 40 -3.70 9.02 11.09
CA ASP A 40 -4.39 7.91 11.72
C ASP A 40 -5.13 7.08 10.69
N GLY A 41 -5.75 7.71 9.68
CA GLY A 41 -6.41 7.02 8.59
C GLY A 41 -5.46 6.17 7.75
N VAL A 42 -4.31 6.73 7.34
CA VAL A 42 -3.30 5.99 6.58
C VAL A 42 -2.70 4.87 7.43
N SER A 43 -2.39 5.14 8.69
CA SER A 43 -1.83 4.12 9.58
C SER A 43 -2.78 2.98 9.84
N GLU A 44 -4.07 3.27 10.03
CA GLU A 44 -5.11 2.26 10.27
C GLU A 44 -5.34 1.37 9.05
N ILE A 45 -5.31 1.93 7.84
CA ILE A 45 -5.45 1.17 6.59
C ILE A 45 -4.25 0.24 6.38
N LEU A 46 -3.04 0.69 6.72
CA LEU A 46 -1.81 -0.01 6.37
C LEU A 46 -1.25 -0.91 7.49
N LYS A 47 -1.77 -0.85 8.71
CA LYS A 47 -1.20 -1.57 9.87
C LYS A 47 -1.11 -3.09 9.70
N ASP A 48 -2.09 -3.68 9.01
CA ASP A 48 -2.21 -5.12 8.81
C ASP A 48 -1.62 -5.56 7.46
N GLU A 49 -1.20 -4.61 6.62
CA GLU A 49 -0.62 -4.87 5.31
C GLU A 49 0.85 -5.27 5.42
N LYS A 50 1.16 -6.46 4.87
CA LYS A 50 2.50 -7.03 4.94
C LYS A 50 3.49 -6.19 4.13
N GLY A 51 4.55 -5.70 4.78
CA GLY A 51 5.59 -4.89 4.14
C GLY A 51 5.33 -3.39 4.23
N MET A 52 4.24 -2.96 4.88
CA MET A 52 3.90 -1.54 5.06
C MET A 52 4.31 -0.98 6.42
N GLN A 53 4.92 -1.79 7.30
CA GLN A 53 5.20 -1.40 8.69
C GLN A 53 6.10 -0.16 8.81
N ASP A 54 7.09 -0.03 7.93
CA ASP A 54 8.00 1.11 7.97
C ASP A 54 7.34 2.39 7.44
N ILE A 55 6.45 2.28 6.44
CA ILE A 55 5.65 3.41 5.96
C ILE A 55 4.71 3.90 7.08
N VAL A 56 4.06 2.99 7.80
CA VAL A 56 3.21 3.35 8.96
C VAL A 56 4.01 4.11 10.02
N LYS A 57 5.23 3.67 10.33
CA LYS A 57 6.10 4.38 11.29
C LYS A 57 6.48 5.78 10.79
N ASP A 58 6.84 5.90 9.51
CA ASP A 58 7.22 7.18 8.92
C ASP A 58 6.04 8.16 8.90
N VAL A 59 4.83 7.69 8.59
CA VAL A 59 3.61 8.50 8.66
C VAL A 59 3.33 8.97 10.09
N GLN A 60 3.37 8.06 11.07
CA GLN A 60 3.16 8.41 12.49
C GLN A 60 4.18 9.45 12.97
N LYS A 61 5.42 9.35 12.52
CA LYS A 61 6.50 10.28 12.88
C LYS A 61 6.37 11.64 12.18
N ASN A 62 6.22 11.65 10.85
CA ASN A 62 6.27 12.87 10.04
C ASN A 62 5.03 13.75 10.25
N PHE A 63 3.89 13.14 10.57
CA PHE A 63 2.63 13.84 10.80
C PHE A 63 2.24 13.87 12.29
N SER A 64 3.19 13.67 13.21
CA SER A 64 2.94 13.90 14.63
C SER A 64 2.74 15.39 14.90
N THR A 65 1.67 15.69 15.65
CA THR A 65 1.29 17.03 16.11
C THR A 65 1.43 17.14 17.63
N ASP A 66 2.27 16.29 18.23
CA ASP A 66 2.53 16.29 19.67
C ASP A 66 3.30 17.54 20.10
N GLN A 67 3.26 17.83 21.40
CA GLN A 67 3.99 18.97 21.97
C GLN A 67 5.50 18.86 21.73
N VAL A 68 6.10 19.99 21.36
CA VAL A 68 7.52 20.09 21.05
C VAL A 68 8.24 20.81 22.20
N ILE A 69 9.39 20.29 22.60
CA ILE A 69 10.24 20.97 23.59
C ILE A 69 10.99 22.11 22.89
N ASN A 70 10.75 23.34 23.35
CA ASN A 70 11.43 24.52 22.82
C ASN A 70 12.85 24.68 23.39
N ARG A 71 13.59 25.71 22.94
CA ARG A 71 14.96 25.99 23.40
C ARG A 71 15.07 26.26 24.90
N ASP A 72 13.99 26.70 25.54
CA ASP A 72 13.91 26.97 26.98
C ASP A 72 13.50 25.72 27.77
N ASN A 73 13.52 24.55 27.14
CA ASN A 73 13.15 23.26 27.72
C ASN A 73 11.71 23.20 28.25
N ARG A 74 10.80 23.94 27.59
CA ARG A 74 9.36 23.94 27.90
C ARG A 74 8.57 23.25 26.79
N PRO A 75 7.56 22.44 27.12
CA PRO A 75 6.63 21.92 26.14
C PRO A 75 5.79 23.06 25.56
N VAL A 76 5.70 23.11 24.24
CA VAL A 76 4.90 24.06 23.47
C VAL A 76 4.03 23.28 22.50
N ASP A 77 2.80 23.72 22.30
CA ASP A 77 1.89 23.10 21.33
C ASP A 77 2.48 23.16 19.92
N TRP A 78 2.24 22.12 19.13
CA TRP A 78 2.87 21.97 17.82
C TRP A 78 2.53 23.13 16.88
N LEU A 79 1.27 23.59 16.89
CA LEU A 79 0.81 24.70 16.06
C LEU A 79 1.49 26.01 16.46
N ASP A 80 1.62 26.26 17.77
CA ASP A 80 2.34 27.41 18.32
C ASP A 80 3.81 27.38 17.90
N TYR A 81 4.48 26.24 18.04
CA TYR A 81 5.89 26.10 17.71
C TYR A 81 6.20 26.28 16.22
N HIS A 82 5.29 25.88 15.32
CA HIS A 82 5.54 25.88 13.89
C HIS A 82 5.01 27.11 13.15
N TYR A 83 3.96 27.77 13.66
CA TYR A 83 3.21 28.79 12.91
C TYR A 83 2.99 30.10 13.68
N LYS A 84 2.99 30.11 15.01
CA LYS A 84 2.70 31.34 15.79
C LYS A 84 3.85 32.33 15.69
N GLY A 85 3.57 33.53 15.22
CA GLY A 85 4.57 34.60 15.03
C GLY A 85 5.57 34.34 13.91
N PHE A 86 5.37 33.32 13.06
CA PHE A 86 6.22 33.06 11.90
C PHE A 86 5.77 33.89 10.70
N PRO A 87 6.69 34.46 9.91
CA PRO A 87 6.36 35.08 8.63
C PRO A 87 5.55 34.14 7.74
N LEU A 88 4.63 34.70 6.95
CA LEU A 88 3.77 33.93 6.07
C LEU A 88 4.58 33.08 5.07
N VAL A 89 5.71 33.59 4.58
CA VAL A 89 6.62 32.84 3.69
C VAL A 89 7.21 31.59 4.35
N ALA A 90 7.60 31.68 5.62
CA ALA A 90 8.14 30.54 6.37
C ALA A 90 7.05 29.50 6.62
N SER A 91 5.84 29.97 6.94
CA SER A 91 4.68 29.11 7.13
C SER A 91 4.23 28.41 5.85
N LEU A 92 4.23 29.13 4.71
CA LEU A 92 3.95 28.56 3.39
C LEU A 92 4.95 27.46 3.03
N THR A 93 6.23 27.68 3.35
CA THR A 93 7.28 26.67 3.14
C THR A 93 7.01 25.39 3.95
N LYS A 94 6.64 25.54 5.23
CA LYS A 94 6.25 24.41 6.09
C LYS A 94 5.00 23.68 5.55
N MET A 95 3.99 24.41 5.08
CA MET A 95 2.81 23.79 4.46
C MET A 95 3.15 23.05 3.15
N THR A 96 4.07 23.61 2.36
CA THR A 96 4.56 22.96 1.14
C THR A 96 5.33 21.69 1.46
N GLN A 97 6.11 21.71 2.55
CA GLN A 97 6.79 20.53 3.06
C GLN A 97 5.80 19.43 3.46
N LEU A 98 4.73 19.76 4.20
CA LEU A 98 3.66 18.80 4.52
C LEU A 98 3.04 18.18 3.25
N GLN A 99 2.78 18.99 2.22
CA GLN A 99 2.28 18.48 0.95
C GLN A 99 3.27 17.54 0.25
N ALA A 100 4.58 17.83 0.33
CA ALA A 100 5.62 16.97 -0.21
C ALA A 100 5.73 15.64 0.57
N ASP A 101 5.57 15.68 1.90
CA ASP A 101 5.58 14.49 2.75
C ASP A 101 4.37 13.58 2.45
N ILE A 102 3.20 14.17 2.17
CA ILE A 102 1.99 13.43 1.75
C ILE A 102 2.26 12.70 0.43
N LYS A 103 2.78 13.40 -0.58
CA LYS A 103 3.09 12.79 -1.89
C LYS A 103 4.17 11.73 -1.81
N THR A 104 5.16 11.93 -0.95
CA THR A 104 6.22 10.94 -0.69
C THR A 104 5.62 9.68 -0.09
N THR A 105 4.75 9.83 0.91
CA THR A 105 4.02 8.71 1.53
C THR A 105 3.20 7.95 0.48
N GLU A 106 2.42 8.66 -0.34
CA GLU A 106 1.62 8.06 -1.42
C GLU A 106 2.51 7.24 -2.38
N SER A 107 3.64 7.81 -2.81
CA SER A 107 4.58 7.12 -3.69
C SER A 107 5.19 5.87 -3.05
N GLN A 108 5.50 5.91 -1.75
CA GLN A 108 6.03 4.76 -1.02
C GLN A 108 4.99 3.63 -0.94
N VAL A 109 3.73 3.97 -0.63
CA VAL A 109 2.63 3.00 -0.58
C VAL A 109 2.43 2.34 -1.94
N LEU A 110 2.32 3.13 -3.00
CA LEU A 110 2.15 2.61 -4.36
C LEU A 110 3.32 1.71 -4.79
N SER A 111 4.55 2.09 -4.44
CA SER A 111 5.75 1.30 -4.74
C SER A 111 5.74 -0.03 -4.00
N ALA A 112 5.37 -0.02 -2.71
CA ALA A 112 5.26 -1.24 -1.91
C ALA A 112 4.14 -2.17 -2.40
N MET A 113 2.99 -1.61 -2.81
CA MET A 113 1.91 -2.40 -3.43
C MET A 113 2.34 -3.05 -4.75
N LEU A 114 3.05 -2.30 -5.60
CA LEU A 114 3.59 -2.82 -6.85
C LEU A 114 4.60 -3.94 -6.59
N GLN A 115 5.50 -3.75 -5.61
CA GLN A 115 6.47 -4.78 -5.22
C GLN A 115 5.79 -6.04 -4.66
N GLY A 116 4.74 -5.88 -3.84
CA GLY A 116 3.95 -6.98 -3.31
C GLY A 116 3.27 -7.78 -4.43
N THR A 117 2.66 -7.08 -5.38
CA THR A 117 2.01 -7.69 -6.55
C THR A 117 3.02 -8.46 -7.40
N LEU A 118 4.15 -7.84 -7.74
CA LEU A 118 5.22 -8.52 -8.51
C LEU A 118 5.73 -9.76 -7.78
N SER A 119 5.93 -9.66 -6.46
CA SER A 119 6.38 -10.78 -5.63
C SER A 119 5.36 -11.93 -5.61
N SER A 120 4.06 -11.62 -5.57
CA SER A 120 3.02 -12.64 -5.65
C SER A 120 2.96 -13.29 -7.03
N GLU A 121 3.15 -12.54 -8.10
CA GLU A 121 3.13 -13.04 -9.48
C GLU A 121 4.30 -14.00 -9.76
N VAL A 122 5.50 -13.68 -9.28
CA VAL A 122 6.71 -14.51 -9.49
C VAL A 122 6.89 -15.61 -8.45
N SER A 123 6.01 -15.71 -7.47
CA SER A 123 6.13 -16.68 -6.38
C SER A 123 6.10 -18.12 -6.91
N MET A 124 7.09 -18.93 -6.51
CA MET A 124 7.17 -20.36 -6.83
C MET A 124 6.00 -21.16 -6.25
N THR A 125 5.23 -20.59 -5.31
CA THR A 125 3.96 -21.17 -4.85
C THR A 125 2.92 -21.31 -5.95
N ASN A 126 3.05 -20.52 -7.02
CA ASN A 126 2.19 -20.58 -8.21
C ASN A 126 2.72 -21.55 -9.27
N TYR A 127 3.65 -22.44 -8.92
CA TYR A 127 4.18 -23.44 -9.85
C TYR A 127 3.97 -24.85 -9.29
N THR A 128 3.74 -25.79 -10.21
CA THR A 128 3.68 -27.22 -9.94
C THR A 128 4.68 -27.90 -10.84
N THR A 129 5.40 -28.86 -10.29
CA THR A 129 6.24 -29.75 -11.07
C THR A 129 5.35 -30.74 -11.83
N LEU A 130 5.56 -30.88 -13.13
CA LEU A 130 4.90 -31.84 -14.00
C LEU A 130 5.98 -32.72 -14.63
N MET A 131 5.74 -34.02 -14.71
CA MET A 131 6.60 -34.94 -15.44
C MET A 131 5.98 -35.16 -16.81
N GLU A 132 6.68 -34.73 -17.85
CA GLU A 132 6.34 -35.03 -19.25
C GLU A 132 7.16 -36.23 -19.71
N THR A 133 6.52 -37.20 -20.34
CA THR A 133 7.18 -38.37 -20.93
C THR A 133 6.67 -38.54 -22.36
N SER A 134 7.53 -38.99 -23.28
CA SER A 134 7.10 -39.21 -24.67
C SER A 134 6.16 -40.42 -24.80
N LYS A 135 6.26 -41.38 -23.87
CA LYS A 135 5.46 -42.59 -23.81
C LYS A 135 4.87 -42.78 -22.42
N SER A 136 3.69 -43.41 -22.38
CA SER A 136 3.02 -43.80 -21.13
C SER A 136 3.57 -45.11 -20.54
N ALA A 137 4.27 -45.92 -21.34
CA ALA A 137 4.87 -47.18 -20.92
C ALA A 137 6.17 -47.45 -21.71
N TYR A 138 7.13 -48.10 -21.05
CA TYR A 138 8.45 -48.43 -21.58
C TYR A 138 8.72 -49.92 -21.43
N PHE A 139 9.40 -50.53 -22.40
CA PHE A 139 9.85 -51.92 -22.30
C PHE A 139 11.13 -52.04 -21.47
N ASN A 140 11.42 -53.23 -20.96
CA ASN A 140 12.63 -53.47 -20.17
C ASN A 140 13.88 -53.26 -21.04
N GLY A 141 14.79 -52.39 -20.59
CA GLY A 141 15.99 -51.99 -21.34
C GLY A 141 15.79 -50.79 -22.27
N GLU A 142 14.57 -50.28 -22.41
CA GLU A 142 14.30 -49.03 -23.12
C GLU A 142 14.74 -47.82 -22.28
N GLN A 143 15.36 -46.82 -22.92
CA GLN A 143 15.78 -45.61 -22.23
C GLN A 143 14.56 -44.74 -21.90
N PHE A 144 14.38 -44.45 -20.61
CA PHE A 144 13.38 -43.50 -20.13
C PHE A 144 13.78 -42.06 -20.51
N ASP A 145 12.87 -41.31 -21.11
CA ASP A 145 13.09 -39.95 -21.63
C ASP A 145 12.14 -38.91 -20.98
N GLY A 146 11.84 -39.07 -19.69
CA GLY A 146 11.04 -38.11 -18.95
C GLY A 146 11.74 -36.77 -18.73
N GLN A 147 10.96 -35.69 -18.80
CA GLN A 147 11.36 -34.32 -18.53
C GLN A 147 10.55 -33.77 -17.36
N ILE A 148 11.20 -33.00 -16.49
CA ILE A 148 10.54 -32.31 -15.39
C ILE A 148 10.33 -30.86 -15.78
N VAL A 149 9.07 -30.43 -15.88
CA VAL A 149 8.70 -29.07 -16.24
C VAL A 149 7.99 -28.38 -15.07
N LEU A 150 8.16 -27.06 -14.97
CA LEU A 150 7.42 -26.23 -14.02
C LEU A 150 6.22 -25.60 -14.74
N GLY A 151 5.02 -26.11 -14.46
CA GLY A 151 3.78 -25.51 -14.93
C GLY A 151 3.29 -24.44 -13.96
N ARG A 152 2.95 -23.24 -14.45
CA ARG A 152 2.27 -22.24 -13.62
C ARG A 152 0.88 -22.77 -13.26
N LYS A 153 0.61 -22.95 -11.96
CA LYS A 153 -0.72 -23.16 -11.41
C LYS A 153 -1.28 -21.81 -10.97
N ASP A 154 -2.44 -21.46 -11.47
CA ASP A 154 -3.18 -20.29 -10.99
C ASP A 154 -4.45 -20.78 -10.29
N ALA A 155 -4.41 -20.80 -8.97
CA ALA A 155 -5.55 -21.20 -8.15
C ALA A 155 -6.71 -20.18 -8.19
N SER A 156 -6.44 -18.95 -8.63
CA SER A 156 -7.44 -17.88 -8.77
C SER A 156 -8.19 -17.92 -10.11
N THR A 157 -7.57 -18.50 -11.14
CA THR A 157 -8.22 -18.70 -12.45
C THR A 157 -9.26 -19.83 -12.34
N LYS A 158 -10.51 -19.44 -12.09
CA LYS A 158 -11.68 -20.29 -12.27
C LYS A 158 -12.25 -20.08 -13.67
N PRO A 159 -12.28 -21.11 -14.55
CA PRO A 159 -12.85 -20.97 -15.89
C PRO A 159 -14.31 -20.53 -15.81
N SER A 160 -14.70 -19.52 -16.60
CA SER A 160 -16.08 -19.01 -16.66
C SER A 160 -17.07 -20.00 -17.27
N ARG A 161 -16.58 -20.98 -18.04
CA ARG A 161 -17.35 -22.07 -18.62
C ARG A 161 -16.45 -23.31 -18.74
N VAL A 162 -16.95 -24.45 -18.29
CA VAL A 162 -16.22 -25.73 -18.31
C VAL A 162 -16.99 -26.69 -19.20
N GLU A 163 -16.51 -26.93 -20.41
CA GLU A 163 -17.03 -27.95 -21.32
C GLU A 163 -15.97 -29.02 -21.53
N LEU A 164 -16.05 -30.08 -20.74
CA LEU A 164 -15.11 -31.20 -20.82
C LEU A 164 -15.78 -32.39 -21.51
N THR A 165 -15.07 -32.98 -22.46
CA THR A 165 -15.50 -34.22 -23.11
C THR A 165 -14.42 -35.28 -22.96
N LEU A 166 -14.83 -36.51 -22.67
CA LEU A 166 -13.98 -37.69 -22.68
C LEU A 166 -14.57 -38.66 -23.70
N ASP A 167 -13.78 -39.04 -24.71
CA ASP A 167 -14.22 -39.93 -25.81
C ASP A 167 -15.54 -39.50 -26.48
N GLY A 168 -15.72 -38.19 -26.65
CA GLY A 168 -16.91 -37.59 -27.27
C GLY A 168 -18.15 -37.48 -26.36
N ARG A 169 -18.08 -37.94 -25.11
CA ARG A 169 -19.15 -37.80 -24.10
C ARG A 169 -18.86 -36.62 -23.18
N LYS A 170 -19.87 -35.77 -22.95
CA LYS A 170 -19.77 -34.65 -22.00
C LYS A 170 -19.62 -35.18 -20.58
N LEU A 171 -18.65 -34.63 -19.85
CA LEU A 171 -18.47 -34.89 -18.43
C LEU A 171 -19.40 -34.02 -17.60
N THR A 172 -20.01 -34.61 -16.59
CA THR A 172 -20.88 -33.94 -15.62
C THR A 172 -20.08 -33.47 -14.41
N GLU A 173 -20.59 -32.50 -13.64
CA GLU A 173 -19.90 -31.91 -12.47
C GLU A 173 -19.51 -32.93 -11.38
N ASN A 174 -20.13 -34.11 -11.38
CA ASN A 174 -19.76 -35.20 -10.45
C ASN A 174 -18.53 -35.99 -10.91
N GLN A 175 -18.14 -35.88 -12.18
CA GLN A 175 -17.05 -36.65 -12.80
C GLN A 175 -15.73 -35.88 -12.85
N TYR A 176 -15.69 -34.64 -12.36
CA TYR A 176 -14.46 -33.87 -12.23
C TYR A 176 -14.54 -32.89 -11.05
N SER A 177 -13.40 -32.45 -10.55
CA SER A 177 -13.28 -31.27 -9.69
C SER A 177 -12.26 -30.30 -10.27
N ILE A 178 -12.44 -29.00 -10.03
CA ILE A 178 -11.43 -28.01 -10.34
C ILE A 178 -10.71 -27.66 -9.04
N GLU A 179 -9.44 -28.03 -8.94
CA GLU A 179 -8.58 -27.85 -7.77
C GLU A 179 -7.29 -27.18 -8.25
N ASP A 180 -6.91 -26.04 -7.68
CA ASP A 180 -5.65 -25.32 -7.99
C ASP A 180 -5.42 -25.04 -9.49
N GLY A 181 -6.46 -24.64 -10.24
CA GLY A 181 -6.36 -24.40 -11.68
C GLY A 181 -6.21 -25.67 -12.52
N LYS A 182 -6.36 -26.86 -11.92
CA LYS A 182 -6.32 -28.16 -12.60
C LYS A 182 -7.72 -28.75 -12.65
N VAL A 183 -8.04 -29.41 -13.77
CA VAL A 183 -9.22 -30.28 -13.88
C VAL A 183 -8.83 -31.68 -13.42
N LYS A 184 -9.31 -32.07 -12.25
CA LYS A 184 -9.13 -33.40 -11.68
C LYS A 184 -10.29 -34.29 -12.08
N LEU A 185 -10.05 -35.23 -12.98
CA LEU A 185 -11.06 -36.20 -13.38
C LEU A 185 -11.30 -37.21 -12.25
N LYS A 186 -12.57 -37.42 -11.88
CA LYS A 186 -13.04 -38.41 -10.91
C LYS A 186 -13.74 -39.54 -11.66
N ILE A 187 -13.01 -40.16 -12.57
CA ILE A 187 -13.54 -41.20 -13.45
C ILE A 187 -12.85 -42.51 -13.05
N GLY A 188 -13.67 -43.49 -12.70
CA GLY A 188 -13.30 -44.87 -12.40
C GLY A 188 -14.29 -45.82 -13.07
#